data_AF-A0A972XDB1-F1
#
_entry.id   AF-A0A972XDB1-F1
#
_cell.length_a   1.000
_cell.length_b   1.000
_cell.length_c   1.000
_cell.angle_alpha   90.00
_cell.angle_beta   90.00
_cell.angle_gamma   90.00
#
_symmetry.space_group_name_H-M   'P 1'
#
loop_
_entity.id
_entity.type
_entity.pdbx_description
1 polymer ?
#
loop_
_entity_poly.entity_id
_entity_poly.type
_entity_poly.pdbx_seq_one_letter_code
_entity_poly.pdbx_strand_id
1 'polypeptide(L)'
;PYATLMYIWGGNHRIDEVLTSKYTSRVMMIVVDSGNEHLGHWRHHQRNITEDFKKAFEENPGGLIALGLMTDTDNTKSEVQAIYGDIEFKSNKR
;
A
#
# COMPACT_ATOMS: atom_id res chain seq x y z
N PRO A 1 15.93 9.83 8.72
CA PRO A 1 14.95 9.87 7.60
C PRO A 1 14.00 8.67 7.71
N TYR A 2 12.74 8.92 8.04
CA TYR A 2 11.69 7.90 7.99
C TYR A 2 10.92 8.09 6.67
N ALA A 3 10.71 7.00 5.94
CA ALA A 3 9.94 6.92 4.72
C ALA A 3 8.91 5.80 4.87
N THR A 4 7.69 6.03 4.38
CA THR A 4 6.58 5.08 4.46
C THR A 4 6.08 4.79 3.06
N LEU A 5 6.13 3.53 2.68
CA LEU A 5 5.48 3.02 1.48
C LEU A 5 4.12 2.43 1.87
N MET A 6 3.06 2.89 1.23
CA MET A 6 1.70 2.41 1.46
C MET A 6 1.18 1.66 0.23
N TYR A 7 0.46 0.57 0.44
CA TYR A 7 -0.32 -0.09 -0.60
C TYR A 7 -1.78 0.27 -0.39
N ILE A 8 -2.43 0.81 -1.42
CA ILE A 8 -3.76 1.41 -1.28
C ILE A 8 -4.76 0.82 -2.28
N TRP A 9 -6.04 0.93 -1.91
CA TRP A 9 -7.15 0.81 -2.84
C TRP A 9 -7.39 2.17 -3.52
N GLY A 10 -7.08 2.27 -4.81
CA GLY A 10 -6.87 3.53 -5.52
C GLY A 10 -8.13 4.26 -6.00
N GLY A 11 -9.34 3.78 -5.71
CA GLY A 11 -10.57 4.41 -6.17
C GLY A 11 -10.69 4.46 -7.71
N ASN A 12 -10.26 5.57 -8.34
CA ASN A 12 -10.23 5.70 -9.80
C ASN A 12 -8.80 5.68 -10.39
N HIS A 13 -7.78 5.52 -9.54
CA HIS A 13 -6.39 5.42 -9.98
C HIS A 13 -6.09 4.07 -10.61
N ARG A 14 -5.09 4.04 -11.49
CA ARG A 14 -4.69 2.81 -12.18
C ARG A 14 -3.88 1.93 -11.24
N ILE A 15 -4.07 0.62 -11.30
CA ILE A 15 -3.20 -0.34 -10.61
C ILE A 15 -1.73 -0.11 -11.03
N ASP A 16 -0.82 -0.23 -10.07
CA ASP A 16 0.62 0.05 -10.16
C ASP A 16 1.03 1.52 -10.35
N GLU A 17 0.06 2.44 -10.31
CA GLU A 17 0.33 3.88 -10.22
C GLU A 17 0.99 4.22 -8.87
N VAL A 18 1.99 5.10 -8.90
CA VAL A 18 2.67 5.62 -7.71
C VAL A 18 2.13 7.03 -7.45
N LEU A 19 1.55 7.24 -6.28
CA LEU A 19 0.99 8.51 -5.85
C LEU A 19 1.84 9.10 -4.73
N THR A 20 2.03 10.42 -4.79
CA THR A 20 2.68 11.19 -3.73
C THR A 20 1.64 11.67 -2.72
N SER A 21 1.99 11.64 -1.43
CA SER A 21 1.14 12.28 -0.41
C SER A 21 1.15 13.79 -0.60
N LYS A 22 -0.02 14.43 -0.47
CA LYS A 22 -0.17 15.89 -0.52
C LYS A 22 0.50 16.60 0.67
N TYR A 23 0.75 15.88 1.76
CA TYR A 23 1.24 16.45 3.02
C TYR A 23 2.75 16.29 3.19
N THR A 24 3.36 15.26 2.58
CA THR A 24 4.79 15.01 2.74
C THR A 24 5.35 14.12 1.63
N SER A 25 6.57 14.40 1.18
CA SER A 25 7.33 13.52 0.26
C SER A 25 7.83 12.23 0.92
N ARG A 26 7.68 12.10 2.24
CA ARG A 26 8.09 10.90 2.99
C ARG A 26 7.10 9.74 2.86
N VAL A 27 5.93 9.99 2.29
CA VAL A 27 4.88 8.99 2.11
C VAL A 27 4.59 8.84 0.63
N MET A 28 4.83 7.63 0.13
CA MET A 28 4.51 7.23 -1.24
C MET A 28 3.49 6.11 -1.19
N MET A 29 2.55 6.10 -2.13
CA MET A 29 1.46 5.13 -2.20
C MET A 29 1.51 4.39 -3.54
N ILE A 30 1.34 3.08 -3.52
CA ILE A 30 1.19 2.26 -4.72
C ILE A 30 -0.22 1.68 -4.74
N VAL A 31 -0.91 1.85 -5.86
CA VAL A 31 -2.25 1.30 -6.05
C VAL A 31 -2.16 -0.21 -6.33
N VAL A 32 -2.75 -1.02 -5.46
CA VAL A 32 -2.75 -2.50 -5.59
C VAL A 32 -4.12 -3.07 -5.96
N ASP A 33 -5.18 -2.31 -5.75
CA ASP A 33 -6.53 -2.58 -6.23
C ASP A 33 -7.27 -1.26 -6.45
N SER A 34 -8.39 -1.25 -7.17
CA SER A 34 -9.11 -0.02 -7.52
C SER A 34 -10.58 -0.26 -7.86
N GLY A 35 -11.36 0.80 -7.82
CA GLY A 35 -12.78 0.79 -8.18
C GLY A 35 -13.66 -0.02 -7.23
N ASN A 36 -14.89 -0.29 -7.68
CA ASN A 36 -15.89 -1.00 -6.88
C ASN A 36 -16.07 -2.47 -7.29
N GLU A 37 -15.39 -2.90 -8.35
CA GLU A 37 -15.59 -4.22 -8.97
C GLU A 37 -15.28 -5.38 -8.02
N HIS A 38 -14.37 -5.17 -7.08
CA HIS A 38 -13.86 -6.22 -6.21
C HIS A 38 -14.33 -6.10 -4.75
N LEU A 39 -15.30 -5.23 -4.48
CA LEU A 39 -15.88 -5.09 -3.13
C LEU A 39 -16.60 -6.37 -2.72
N GLY A 40 -16.45 -6.75 -1.44
CA GLY A 40 -17.07 -7.97 -0.88
C GLY A 40 -16.36 -9.27 -1.25
N HIS A 41 -15.28 -9.22 -2.03
CA HIS A 41 -14.48 -10.39 -2.39
C HIS A 41 -13.15 -10.42 -1.65
N TRP A 42 -12.68 -11.62 -1.29
CA TRP A 42 -11.32 -11.78 -0.77
C TRP A 42 -10.30 -11.50 -1.87
N ARG A 43 -9.32 -10.65 -1.57
CA ARG A 43 -8.28 -10.25 -2.51
C ARG A 43 -6.91 -10.66 -1.96
N HIS A 44 -6.08 -11.17 -2.85
CA HIS A 44 -4.70 -11.53 -2.54
C HIS A 44 -3.76 -10.58 -3.27
N HIS A 45 -2.86 -9.95 -2.51
CA HIS A 45 -1.84 -9.05 -3.06
C HIS A 45 -0.46 -9.54 -2.63
N GLN A 46 0.41 -9.78 -3.61
CA GLN A 46 1.81 -10.13 -3.39
C GLN A 46 2.69 -9.06 -4.02
N ARG A 47 3.63 -8.50 -3.25
CA ARG A 47 4.51 -7.40 -3.67
C ARG A 47 5.96 -7.69 -3.33
N ASN A 48 6.86 -7.16 -4.16
CA ASN A 48 8.28 -7.09 -3.82
C ASN A 48 8.55 -5.72 -3.21
N ILE A 49 8.58 -5.67 -1.88
CA ILE A 49 8.67 -4.42 -1.14
C ILE A 49 9.98 -3.67 -1.44
N THR A 50 11.07 -4.39 -1.74
CA THR A 50 12.34 -3.75 -2.08
C THR A 50 12.28 -3.05 -3.43
N GLU A 51 11.73 -3.71 -4.45
CA GLU A 51 11.60 -3.12 -5.78
C GLU A 51 10.55 -2.01 -5.83
N ASP A 52 9.44 -2.19 -5.11
CA ASP A 52 8.42 -1.16 -4.98
C ASP A 52 8.94 0.09 -4.25
N PHE A 53 9.77 -0.09 -3.21
CA PHE A 53 10.39 1.04 -2.52
C PHE A 53 11.34 1.81 -3.45
N LYS A 54 12.20 1.11 -4.19
CA LYS A 54 13.10 1.74 -5.18
C LYS A 54 12.32 2.49 -6.26
N LYS A 55 11.23 1.90 -6.75
CA LYS A 55 10.36 2.55 -7.74
C LYS A 55 9.71 3.83 -7.19
N ALA A 56 9.31 3.82 -5.92
CA ALA A 56 8.60 4.93 -5.31
C ALA A 56 9.52 6.07 -4.87
N PHE A 57 10.72 5.75 -4.33
CA PHE A 57 11.60 6.74 -3.71
C PHE A 57 12.91 6.97 -4.49
N GLU A 58 13.17 6.21 -5.55
CA GLU A 58 14.42 6.27 -6.34
C GLU A 58 15.69 6.00 -5.50
N GLU A 59 15.54 5.34 -4.35
CA GLU A 59 16.62 4.97 -3.43
C GLU A 59 16.45 3.55 -2.88
N ASN A 60 17.51 2.99 -2.29
CA ASN A 60 17.43 1.68 -1.65
C ASN A 60 16.74 1.78 -0.28
N PRO A 61 15.83 0.85 0.06
CA PRO A 61 15.21 0.83 1.38
C PRO A 61 16.23 0.50 2.48
N GLY A 62 16.02 1.09 3.66
CA GLY A 62 16.60 0.60 4.89
C GLY A 62 15.91 -0.68 5.39
N GLY A 63 16.21 -1.09 6.62
CA GLY A 63 15.49 -2.19 7.27
C GLY A 63 14.01 -1.84 7.48
N LEU A 64 13.13 -2.82 7.32
CA LEU A 64 11.71 -2.67 7.66
C LEU A 64 11.57 -2.51 9.18
N ILE A 65 11.03 -1.38 9.63
CA ILE A 65 10.90 -1.06 11.06
C ILE A 65 9.49 -1.42 11.57
N ALA A 66 8.47 -1.24 10.74
CA ALA A 66 7.07 -1.47 11.12
C ALA A 66 6.22 -1.82 9.90
N LEU A 67 5.16 -2.58 10.14
CA LEU A 67 4.06 -2.83 9.20
C LEU A 67 2.76 -2.37 9.87
N GLY A 68 1.93 -1.64 9.12
CA GLY A 68 0.60 -1.22 9.57
C GLY A 68 -0.46 -1.62 8.56
N LEU A 69 -1.66 -1.90 9.06
CA LEU A 69 -2.88 -2.08 8.29
C LEU A 69 -3.86 -1.02 8.74
N MET A 70 -4.55 -0.41 7.80
CA MET A 70 -5.48 0.67 8.11
C MET A 70 -6.65 0.65 7.14
N THR A 71 -7.85 0.76 7.69
CA THR A 71 -9.05 1.17 6.97
C THR A 71 -9.44 2.53 7.52
N ASP A 72 -9.52 3.53 6.67
CA ASP A 72 -9.79 4.91 7.07
C ASP A 72 -10.96 5.48 6.25
N THR A 73 -11.81 6.25 6.91
CA THR A 73 -12.96 6.95 6.33
C THR A 73 -13.02 8.43 6.70
N ASP A 74 -11.96 8.97 7.32
CA ASP A 74 -11.84 10.36 7.76
C ASP A 74 -12.31 11.38 6.71
N ASN A 75 -11.95 11.15 5.46
CA ASN A 75 -12.22 12.04 4.33
C ASN A 75 -13.58 11.80 3.66
N THR A 76 -14.28 10.71 3.98
CA THR A 76 -15.57 10.36 3.37
C THR A 76 -16.75 10.51 4.33
N LYS A 77 -16.48 10.56 5.65
CA LYS A 77 -17.50 10.50 6.72
C LYS A 77 -18.42 9.28 6.60
N SER A 78 -17.97 8.25 5.89
CA SER A 78 -18.70 7.01 5.70
C SER A 78 -18.28 5.98 6.75
N GLU A 79 -19.05 4.90 6.83
CA GLU A 79 -18.68 3.73 7.60
C GLU A 79 -18.19 2.65 6.66
N VAL A 80 -17.07 2.02 7.00
CA VAL A 80 -16.48 0.93 6.22
C VAL A 80 -16.01 -0.17 7.14
N GLN A 81 -16.06 -1.40 6.62
CA GLN A 81 -15.45 -2.55 7.25
C GLN A 81 -14.51 -3.20 6.25
N ALA A 82 -13.31 -3.53 6.70
CA ALA A 82 -12.38 -4.38 5.96
C ALA A 82 -11.90 -5.51 6.86
N ILE A 83 -11.63 -6.65 6.24
CA ILE A 83 -11.06 -7.82 6.91
C ILE A 83 -9.70 -8.06 6.26
N TYR A 84 -8.68 -8.25 7.10
CA TYR A 84 -7.32 -8.56 6.68
C TYR A 84 -6.93 -9.92 7.23
N GLY A 85 -6.17 -10.69 6.47
CA GLY A 85 -5.72 -12.02 6.87
C GLY A 85 -4.58 -12.52 6.00
N ASP A 86 -3.89 -13.54 6.50
CA ASP A 86 -2.75 -14.20 5.87
C ASP A 86 -1.65 -13.22 5.44
N ILE A 87 -1.10 -12.51 6.42
CA ILE A 87 -0.06 -11.51 6.21
C ILE A 87 1.29 -12.11 6.55
N GLU A 88 2.13 -12.25 5.54
CA GLU A 88 3.43 -12.90 5.67
C GLU A 88 4.53 -12.14 4.93
N PHE A 89 5.72 -12.10 5.53
CA PHE A 89 6.94 -11.74 4.83
C PHE A 89 7.65 -13.00 4.37
N LYS A 90 7.83 -13.13 3.06
CA LYS A 90 8.67 -14.17 2.48
C LYS A 90 10.04 -13.59 2.19
N SER A 91 11.07 -14.22 2.75
CA SER A 91 12.43 -13.96 2.30
C SER A 91 12.66 -14.77 1.02
N ASN A 92 13.13 -14.13 -0.04
CA ASN A 92 13.76 -14.83 -1.15
C ASN A 92 15.14 -15.32 -0.68
N LYS A 93 15.17 -16.25 0.27
CA LYS A 93 16.37 -17.06 0.48
C LYS A 93 16.44 -18.01 -0.71
N ARG A 94 17.51 -17.88 -1.49
CA ARG A 94 17.93 -18.92 -2.43
C ARG A 94 18.18 -20.21 -1.69
#